data_AF-A0A0W7WXK4-F1
#
_entry.id   AF-A0A0W7WXK4-F1
#
_cell.length_a   1.000
_cell.length_b   1.000
_cell.length_c   1.000
_cell.angle_alpha   90.00
_cell.angle_beta   90.00
_cell.angle_gamma   90.00
#
_symmetry.space_group_name_H-M   'P 1'
#
loop_
_entity.id
_entity.type
_entity.pdbx_description
1 polymer ?
#
loop_
_entity_poly.entity_id
_entity_poly.type
_entity_poly.pdbx_seq_one_letter_code
_entity_poly.pdbx_strand_id
1 'polypeptide(L)'
;MAATTSPTPGPASGPIPGPSPAPGSVPVRPPSRPWYRQLYFWVLTAIVCGILTGWLRPDIGVGLEPVGTTFVSAIKVLITPIVFLTVVRGIGGVDSLRRVGRVGLTVPTGYSCNLDGSSVYLSLAAVYIAQATDTPLSLGQQLGLLAVMILTSKGSGGVTGAGFIALAATLSSVGTVPAAGIMLIFGIDKFMSECRALTNLVGNSVATLLVARWEGALDTARVNRVLRTGVPEPAANPEPEPTPPPGHSGHDTGSAPAPAKT
;
A
#
# COMPACT_ATOMS: atom_id res chain seq x y z
N MET A 1 6.89 61.43 33.20
CA MET A 1 7.64 60.15 33.15
C MET A 1 7.10 59.26 34.27
N ALA A 2 6.23 58.30 33.94
CA ALA A 2 5.75 57.27 34.86
C ALA A 2 6.31 55.93 34.39
N ALA A 3 7.09 55.27 35.24
CA ALA A 3 7.73 54.00 34.93
C ALA A 3 6.78 52.84 35.27
N THR A 4 6.33 52.16 34.23
CA THR A 4 5.52 50.94 34.26
C THR A 4 6.37 49.76 34.73
N THR A 5 6.01 49.12 35.83
CA THR A 5 6.61 47.84 36.26
C THR A 5 5.68 46.70 35.83
N SER A 6 6.22 45.76 35.06
CA SER A 6 5.51 44.57 34.59
C SER A 6 5.53 43.46 35.64
N PRO A 7 4.48 42.61 35.71
CA PRO A 7 4.45 41.49 36.65
C PRO A 7 5.29 40.31 36.11
N THR A 8 6.07 39.69 37.00
CA THR A 8 6.85 38.47 36.75
C THR A 8 5.96 37.25 36.49
N PRO A 9 6.32 36.34 35.55
CA PRO A 9 5.55 35.12 35.29
C PRO A 9 5.76 34.10 36.42
N GLY A 10 4.67 33.49 36.89
CA GLY A 10 4.70 32.39 37.86
C GLY A 10 5.34 31.11 37.28
N PRO A 11 5.82 30.20 38.13
CA PRO A 11 6.48 28.98 37.68
C PRO A 11 5.53 28.06 36.90
N ALA A 12 5.98 27.57 35.76
CA ALA A 12 5.25 26.62 34.92
C ALA A 12 4.96 25.33 35.69
N SER A 13 3.69 24.96 35.82
CA SER A 13 3.26 23.67 36.35
C SER A 13 3.72 22.55 35.41
N GLY A 14 4.63 21.71 35.90
CA GLY A 14 5.10 20.53 35.16
C GLY A 14 3.98 19.50 34.90
N PRO A 15 4.22 18.51 34.03
CA PRO A 15 3.25 17.47 33.73
C PRO A 15 2.86 16.70 35.00
N ILE A 16 1.57 16.55 35.25
CA ILE A 16 1.07 15.72 36.37
C ILE A 16 1.54 14.27 36.13
N PRO A 17 2.27 13.65 37.06
CA PRO A 17 2.64 12.24 36.95
C PRO A 17 1.38 11.38 36.85
N GLY A 18 1.33 10.48 35.86
CA GLY A 18 0.24 9.51 35.75
C GLY A 18 0.15 8.64 37.00
N PRO A 19 -1.04 8.04 37.27
CA PRO A 19 -1.24 7.20 38.45
C PRO A 19 -0.19 6.07 38.49
N SER A 20 0.54 5.98 39.60
CA SER A 20 1.48 4.88 39.83
C SER A 20 0.72 3.55 39.84
N PRO A 21 1.24 2.49 39.18
CA PRO A 21 0.60 1.18 39.19
C PRO A 21 0.46 0.70 40.64
N ALA A 22 -0.72 0.19 40.97
CA ALA A 22 -1.03 -0.27 42.32
C ALA A 22 -0.01 -1.33 42.80
N PRO A 23 0.55 -1.20 44.02
CA PRO A 23 1.49 -2.18 44.54
C PRO A 23 0.77 -3.52 44.71
N GLY A 24 1.12 -4.52 43.88
CA GLY A 24 0.59 -5.89 43.99
C GLY A 24 0.07 -6.53 42.70
N SER A 25 0.01 -5.82 41.57
CA SER A 25 -0.34 -6.46 40.30
C SER A 25 0.85 -7.24 39.73
N VAL A 26 1.04 -8.47 40.19
CA VAL A 26 1.94 -9.41 39.50
C VAL A 26 1.38 -9.61 38.09
N PRO A 27 2.11 -9.29 37.01
CA PRO A 27 1.63 -9.53 35.67
C PRO A 27 1.44 -11.03 35.47
N VAL A 28 0.18 -11.48 35.43
CA VAL A 28 -0.15 -12.87 35.09
C VAL A 28 0.21 -13.05 33.62
N ARG A 29 1.30 -13.77 33.34
CA ARG A 29 1.70 -14.09 31.97
C ARG A 29 0.57 -14.92 31.35
N PRO A 30 -0.01 -14.51 30.21
CA PRO A 30 -1.07 -15.28 29.58
C PRO A 30 -0.53 -16.69 29.26
N PRO A 31 -1.35 -17.75 29.44
CA PRO A 31 -0.92 -19.11 29.13
C PRO A 31 -0.48 -19.18 27.67
N SER A 32 0.69 -19.76 27.42
CA SER A 32 1.19 -19.95 26.05
C SER A 32 0.21 -20.84 25.29
N ARG A 33 -0.28 -20.36 24.13
CA ARG A 33 -1.12 -21.19 23.26
C ARG A 33 -0.30 -22.42 22.84
N PRO A 34 -0.89 -23.63 22.86
CA PRO A 34 -0.17 -24.82 22.47
C PRO A 34 0.29 -24.71 21.00
N TRP A 35 1.49 -25.22 20.73
CA TRP A 35 2.19 -25.09 19.44
C TRP A 35 1.38 -25.58 18.22
N TYR A 36 0.56 -26.63 18.37
CA TYR A 36 -0.32 -27.15 17.31
C TYR A 36 -1.53 -26.24 17.00
N ARG A 37 -1.84 -25.24 17.82
CA ARG A 37 -2.87 -24.24 17.51
C ARG A 37 -2.34 -23.10 16.63
N GLN A 38 -1.05 -23.09 16.32
CA GLN A 38 -0.44 -22.05 15.51
C GLN A 38 -0.57 -22.41 14.03
N LEU A 39 -1.10 -21.48 13.24
CA LEU A 39 -1.37 -21.71 11.81
C LEU A 39 -0.11 -22.09 11.02
N TYR A 40 1.04 -21.47 11.36
CA TYR A 40 2.30 -21.73 10.68
C TYR A 40 2.76 -23.19 10.79
N PHE A 41 2.45 -23.86 11.90
CA PHE A 41 2.78 -25.28 12.10
C PHE A 41 2.06 -26.15 11.06
N TRP A 42 0.77 -25.91 10.85
CA TRP A 42 -0.03 -26.61 9.84
C TRP A 42 0.40 -26.28 8.43
N VAL A 43 0.78 -25.02 8.15
CA VAL A 43 1.31 -24.63 6.85
C VAL A 43 2.62 -25.37 6.54
N LEU A 44 3.57 -25.41 7.47
CA LEU A 44 4.83 -26.12 7.29
C LEU A 44 4.58 -27.63 7.08
N THR A 45 3.70 -28.20 7.88
CA THR A 45 3.32 -29.62 7.78
C THR A 45 2.73 -29.92 6.40
N ALA A 46 1.83 -29.06 5.89
CA ALA A 46 1.23 -29.22 4.57
C ALA A 46 2.28 -29.12 3.43
N ILE A 47 3.26 -28.22 3.54
CA ILE A 47 4.36 -28.12 2.57
C ILE A 47 5.19 -29.40 2.54
N VAL A 48 5.61 -29.89 3.72
CA VAL A 48 6.39 -31.12 3.84
C VAL A 48 5.60 -32.31 3.31
N CYS A 49 4.32 -32.44 3.65
CA CYS A 49 3.44 -33.47 3.13
C CYS A 49 3.27 -33.38 1.61
N GLY A 50 3.14 -32.17 1.03
CA GLY A 50 3.04 -31.97 -0.41
C GLY A 50 4.30 -32.41 -1.15
N ILE A 51 5.48 -32.03 -0.64
CA ILE A 51 6.78 -32.44 -1.19
C ILE A 51 6.95 -33.96 -1.11
N LEU A 52 6.66 -34.55 0.06
CA LEU A 52 6.69 -36.01 0.23
C LEU A 52 5.73 -36.70 -0.73
N THR A 53 4.51 -36.19 -0.90
CA THR A 53 3.52 -36.79 -1.81
C THR A 53 4.01 -36.75 -3.24
N GLY A 54 4.57 -35.62 -3.71
CA GLY A 54 5.16 -35.51 -5.04
C GLY A 54 6.40 -36.39 -5.25
N TRP A 55 7.19 -36.61 -4.19
CA TRP A 55 8.39 -37.47 -4.25
C TRP A 55 8.06 -38.97 -4.22
N LEU A 56 7.15 -39.39 -3.34
CA LEU A 56 6.74 -40.80 -3.21
C LEU A 56 5.81 -41.25 -4.34
N ARG A 57 4.95 -40.35 -4.87
CA ARG A 57 3.94 -40.65 -5.89
C ARG A 57 3.80 -39.47 -6.88
N PRO A 58 4.69 -39.39 -7.88
CA PRO A 58 4.68 -38.29 -8.86
C PRO A 58 3.33 -38.14 -9.58
N ASP A 59 2.67 -39.24 -9.90
CA ASP A 59 1.38 -39.24 -10.61
C ASP A 59 0.29 -38.49 -9.84
N ILE A 60 0.25 -38.68 -8.51
CA ILE A 60 -0.69 -37.99 -7.62
C ILE A 60 -0.25 -36.53 -7.45
N GLY A 61 1.06 -36.27 -7.34
CA GLY A 61 1.62 -34.92 -7.23
C GLY A 61 1.24 -34.02 -8.42
N VAL A 62 1.38 -34.55 -9.65
CA VAL A 62 0.95 -33.85 -10.87
C VAL A 62 -0.57 -33.67 -10.90
N GLY A 63 -1.34 -34.69 -10.47
CA GLY A 63 -2.79 -34.60 -10.36
C GLY A 63 -3.30 -33.54 -9.37
N LEU A 64 -2.46 -33.12 -8.41
CA LEU A 64 -2.78 -32.07 -7.42
C LEU A 64 -2.40 -30.65 -7.89
N GLU A 65 -1.69 -30.51 -9.01
CA GLU A 65 -1.33 -29.21 -9.59
C GLU A 65 -2.55 -28.27 -9.79
N PRO A 66 -3.71 -28.72 -10.30
CA PRO A 66 -4.89 -27.88 -10.45
C PRO A 66 -5.37 -27.32 -9.10
N VAL A 67 -5.29 -28.11 -8.03
CA VAL A 67 -5.72 -27.68 -6.69
C VAL A 67 -4.83 -26.55 -6.19
N GLY A 68 -3.50 -26.71 -6.32
CA GLY A 68 -2.53 -25.68 -5.93
C GLY A 68 -2.66 -24.41 -6.78
N THR A 69 -2.76 -24.56 -8.11
CA THR A 69 -2.88 -23.42 -9.03
C THR A 69 -4.19 -22.66 -8.83
N THR A 70 -5.32 -23.35 -8.67
CA THR A 70 -6.62 -22.72 -8.36
C THR A 70 -6.61 -22.04 -7.00
N PHE A 71 -6.08 -22.68 -5.95
CA PHE A 71 -6.00 -22.08 -4.61
C PHE A 71 -5.18 -20.78 -4.63
N VAL A 72 -3.99 -20.82 -5.24
CA VAL A 72 -3.16 -19.62 -5.31
C VAL A 72 -3.80 -18.56 -6.20
N SER A 73 -4.48 -18.91 -7.30
CA SER A 73 -5.23 -17.95 -8.11
C SER A 73 -6.40 -17.31 -7.34
N ALA A 74 -7.12 -18.09 -6.53
CA ALA A 74 -8.19 -17.59 -5.67
C ALA A 74 -7.67 -16.61 -4.61
N ILE A 75 -6.55 -16.92 -3.95
CA ILE A 75 -5.89 -15.99 -3.02
C ILE A 75 -5.41 -14.73 -3.75
N LYS A 76 -4.85 -14.87 -4.94
CA LYS A 76 -4.37 -13.72 -5.73
C LYS A 76 -5.47 -12.73 -6.11
N VAL A 77 -6.67 -13.23 -6.43
CA VAL A 77 -7.85 -12.38 -6.68
C VAL A 77 -8.22 -11.55 -5.45
N LEU A 78 -7.87 -12.01 -4.24
CA LEU A 78 -8.11 -11.31 -2.98
C LEU A 78 -6.98 -10.34 -2.62
N ILE A 79 -5.72 -10.65 -2.93
CA ILE A 79 -4.57 -9.80 -2.55
C ILE A 79 -4.67 -8.40 -3.17
N THR A 80 -4.97 -8.29 -4.47
CA THR A 80 -5.08 -6.98 -5.15
C THR A 80 -6.11 -6.05 -4.50
N PRO A 81 -7.38 -6.45 -4.31
CA PRO A 81 -8.36 -5.61 -3.63
C PRO A 81 -8.05 -5.44 -2.15
N ILE A 82 -7.50 -6.44 -1.44
CA ILE A 82 -7.12 -6.27 -0.03
C ILE A 82 -6.04 -5.21 0.10
N VAL A 83 -4.94 -5.29 -0.67
CA VAL A 83 -3.86 -4.29 -0.62
C VAL A 83 -4.40 -2.92 -1.00
N PHE A 84 -5.14 -2.82 -2.11
CA PHE A 84 -5.74 -1.55 -2.54
C PHE A 84 -6.68 -0.98 -1.47
N LEU A 85 -7.62 -1.76 -0.94
CA LEU A 85 -8.56 -1.32 0.09
C LEU A 85 -7.88 -1.01 1.41
N THR A 86 -6.83 -1.75 1.78
CA THR A 86 -6.07 -1.49 3.01
C THR A 86 -5.33 -0.16 2.89
N VAL A 87 -4.77 0.13 1.71
CA VAL A 87 -4.08 1.37 1.40
C VAL A 87 -5.07 2.54 1.29
N VAL A 88 -6.15 2.39 0.51
CA VAL A 88 -7.20 3.40 0.34
C VAL A 88 -7.92 3.67 1.65
N ARG A 89 -8.21 2.66 2.48
CA ARG A 89 -8.79 2.87 3.81
C ARG A 89 -7.78 3.51 4.77
N GLY A 90 -6.49 3.18 4.65
CA GLY A 90 -5.42 3.86 5.36
C GLY A 90 -5.29 5.34 4.99
N ILE A 91 -5.51 5.68 3.71
CA ILE A 91 -5.41 7.04 3.15
C ILE A 91 -6.74 7.81 3.29
N GLY A 92 -7.88 7.13 3.24
CA GLY A 92 -9.23 7.71 3.30
C GLY A 92 -9.60 8.25 4.68
N GLY A 93 -8.84 7.90 5.73
CA GLY A 93 -8.88 8.58 7.02
C GLY A 93 -8.14 9.92 7.05
N VAL A 94 -7.63 10.38 5.91
CA VAL A 94 -6.95 11.67 5.75
C VAL A 94 -7.91 12.61 5.00
N ASP A 95 -8.93 13.14 5.68
CA ASP A 95 -9.96 14.06 5.13
C ASP A 95 -9.40 15.40 4.59
N SER A 96 -8.08 15.58 4.45
CA SER A 96 -7.51 16.75 3.79
C SER A 96 -7.55 16.68 2.26
N LEU A 97 -7.92 15.54 1.66
CA LEU A 97 -7.87 15.35 0.20
C LEU A 97 -8.74 16.33 -0.61
N ARG A 98 -9.75 16.96 0.00
CA ARG A 98 -10.52 18.05 -0.66
C ARG A 98 -9.79 19.40 -0.74
N ARG A 99 -8.74 19.62 0.06
CA ARG A 99 -7.89 20.82 0.03
C ARG A 99 -6.56 20.61 -0.71
N VAL A 100 -6.23 19.37 -1.03
CA VAL A 100 -4.94 18.99 -1.57
C VAL A 100 -5.07 18.83 -3.08
N GLY A 101 -4.58 19.83 -3.83
CA GLY A 101 -4.49 19.81 -5.29
C GLY A 101 -3.57 18.69 -5.82
N ARG A 102 -2.41 19.05 -6.38
CA ARG A 102 -1.51 18.13 -7.13
C ARG A 102 -1.06 16.89 -6.33
N VAL A 103 -0.98 16.95 -4.99
CA VAL A 103 -0.59 15.81 -4.14
C VAL A 103 -1.67 14.71 -4.05
N GLY A 104 -2.96 15.05 -4.17
CA GLY A 104 -4.06 14.07 -4.18
C GLY A 104 -4.05 13.19 -5.43
N LEU A 105 -3.46 13.69 -6.51
CA LEU A 105 -3.21 12.94 -7.75
C LEU A 105 -1.88 12.18 -7.71
N THR A 106 -0.92 12.58 -6.88
CA THR A 106 0.41 11.96 -6.82
C THR A 106 0.36 10.52 -6.33
N VAL A 107 -0.55 10.17 -5.40
CA VAL A 107 -0.70 8.78 -4.95
C VAL A 107 -1.34 7.90 -6.03
N PRO A 108 -2.52 8.23 -6.61
CA PRO A 108 -3.15 7.39 -7.63
C PRO A 108 -2.37 7.38 -8.95
N THR A 109 -1.80 8.51 -9.38
CA THR A 109 -0.99 8.60 -10.61
C THR A 109 0.41 8.00 -10.39
N GLY A 110 1.02 8.17 -9.21
CA GLY A 110 2.27 7.51 -8.83
C GLY A 110 2.14 5.99 -8.72
N TYR A 111 0.99 5.48 -8.27
CA TYR A 111 0.70 4.04 -8.22
C TYR A 111 0.74 3.38 -9.61
N SER A 112 0.31 4.10 -10.65
CA SER A 112 0.35 3.62 -12.03
C SER A 112 1.67 3.92 -12.77
N CYS A 113 2.38 4.98 -12.39
CA CYS A 113 3.56 5.46 -13.15
C CYS A 113 4.92 5.19 -12.49
N ASN A 114 4.98 4.83 -11.20
CA ASN A 114 6.21 4.57 -10.45
C ASN A 114 6.36 3.08 -10.09
N LEU A 115 6.59 2.26 -11.11
CA LEU A 115 6.90 0.83 -10.98
C LEU A 115 8.41 0.58 -11.10
N ASP A 116 9.22 1.32 -10.35
CA ASP A 116 10.70 1.19 -10.41
C ASP A 116 11.19 -0.17 -9.93
N GLY A 117 10.50 -0.79 -8.95
CA GLY A 117 10.80 -2.15 -8.52
C GLY A 117 10.51 -3.22 -9.58
N SER A 118 9.58 -2.95 -10.51
CA SER A 118 9.27 -3.88 -11.60
C SER A 118 10.25 -3.78 -12.75
N SER A 119 10.64 -2.59 -13.18
CA SER A 119 11.63 -2.43 -14.25
C SER A 119 12.97 -3.07 -13.86
N VAL A 120 13.45 -2.81 -12.64
CA VAL A 120 14.71 -3.39 -12.13
C VAL A 120 14.65 -4.91 -12.11
N TYR A 121 13.58 -5.48 -11.56
CA TYR A 121 13.42 -6.94 -11.50
C TYR A 121 13.31 -7.56 -12.88
N LEU A 122 12.51 -6.99 -13.79
CA LEU A 122 12.32 -7.53 -15.13
C LEU A 122 13.63 -7.52 -15.93
N SER A 123 14.42 -6.46 -15.81
CA SER A 123 15.74 -6.37 -16.44
C SER A 123 16.72 -7.38 -15.85
N LEU A 124 16.79 -7.50 -14.53
CA LEU A 124 17.68 -8.47 -13.87
C LEU A 124 17.26 -9.91 -14.16
N ALA A 125 15.96 -10.19 -14.18
CA ALA A 125 15.41 -11.51 -14.52
C ALA A 125 15.76 -11.89 -15.97
N ALA A 126 15.65 -10.95 -16.91
CA ALA A 126 16.00 -11.20 -18.30
C ALA A 126 17.50 -11.42 -18.51
N VAL A 127 18.36 -10.66 -17.82
CA VAL A 127 19.82 -10.90 -17.81
C VAL A 127 20.15 -12.23 -17.15
N TYR A 128 19.51 -12.58 -16.04
CA TYR A 128 19.67 -13.87 -15.37
C TYR A 128 19.29 -15.03 -16.28
N ILE A 129 18.16 -14.96 -16.98
CA ILE A 129 17.76 -15.99 -17.94
C ILE A 129 18.81 -16.13 -19.03
N ALA A 130 19.27 -15.02 -19.61
CA ALA A 130 20.30 -15.07 -20.65
C ALA A 130 21.60 -15.71 -20.16
N GLN A 131 22.03 -15.42 -18.93
CA GLN A 131 23.19 -16.06 -18.32
C GLN A 131 22.95 -17.55 -18.05
N ALA A 132 21.76 -17.91 -17.55
CA ALA A 132 21.40 -19.29 -17.23
C ALA A 132 21.21 -20.16 -18.50
N THR A 133 20.95 -19.55 -19.65
CA THR A 133 20.87 -20.22 -20.96
C THR A 133 22.12 -20.05 -21.80
N ASP A 134 23.26 -19.66 -21.20
CA ASP A 134 24.55 -19.43 -21.87
C ASP A 134 24.43 -18.54 -23.13
N THR A 135 23.56 -17.54 -23.06
CA THR A 135 23.26 -16.62 -24.15
C THR A 135 24.06 -15.32 -23.96
N PRO A 136 25.12 -15.09 -24.76
CA PRO A 136 25.96 -13.91 -24.59
C PRO A 136 25.18 -12.65 -25.00
N LEU A 137 24.96 -11.74 -24.05
CA LEU A 137 24.38 -10.43 -24.31
C LEU A 137 25.49 -9.37 -24.34
N SER A 138 25.63 -8.68 -25.47
CA SER A 138 26.46 -7.48 -25.57
C SER A 138 25.93 -6.33 -24.71
N LEU A 139 26.78 -5.36 -24.36
CA LEU A 139 26.38 -4.15 -23.63
C LEU A 139 25.20 -3.42 -24.32
N GLY A 140 25.21 -3.32 -25.65
CA GLY A 140 24.10 -2.71 -26.40
C GLY A 140 22.79 -3.48 -26.25
N GLN A 141 22.84 -4.81 -26.25
CA GLN A 141 21.66 -5.65 -26.03
C GLN A 141 21.17 -5.58 -24.58
N GLN A 142 22.06 -5.52 -23.59
CA GLN A 142 21.69 -5.35 -22.18
C GLN A 142 20.99 -4.00 -21.94
N LEU A 143 21.54 -2.92 -22.51
CA LEU A 143 20.94 -1.59 -22.43
C LEU A 143 19.62 -1.50 -23.20
N GLY A 144 19.53 -2.13 -24.38
CA GLY A 144 18.29 -2.20 -25.15
C GLY A 144 17.20 -2.98 -24.43
N LEU A 145 17.54 -4.14 -23.85
CA LEU A 145 16.64 -4.95 -23.04
C LEU A 145 16.18 -4.17 -21.80
N LEU A 146 17.10 -3.48 -21.10
CA LEU A 146 16.79 -2.59 -19.99
C LEU A 146 15.81 -1.48 -20.41
N ALA A 147 16.06 -0.82 -21.54
CA ALA A 147 15.19 0.24 -22.06
C ALA A 147 13.78 -0.26 -22.36
N VAL A 148 13.65 -1.43 -23.00
CA VAL A 148 12.35 -2.06 -23.27
C VAL A 148 11.68 -2.43 -21.95
N MET A 149 12.38 -3.02 -20.99
CA MET A 149 11.80 -3.37 -19.68
C MET A 149 11.33 -2.15 -18.88
N ILE A 150 12.08 -1.05 -18.92
CA ILE A 150 11.66 0.23 -18.31
C ILE A 150 10.40 0.75 -18.99
N LEU A 151 10.31 0.65 -20.31
CA LEU A 151 9.14 1.08 -21.07
C LEU A 151 7.92 0.19 -20.74
N THR A 152 8.07 -1.13 -20.76
CA THR A 152 6.99 -2.09 -20.49
C THR A 152 6.50 -2.00 -19.04
N SER A 153 7.38 -1.66 -18.08
CA SER A 153 7.01 -1.48 -16.67
C SER A 153 5.89 -0.46 -16.48
N LYS A 154 5.84 0.60 -17.29
CA LYS A 154 4.81 1.65 -17.24
C LYS A 154 3.42 1.21 -17.76
N GLY A 155 3.34 0.06 -18.43
CA GLY A 155 2.08 -0.52 -18.94
C GLY A 155 1.42 -1.54 -18.01
N SER A 156 2.06 -1.92 -16.89
CA SER A 156 1.66 -3.07 -16.06
C SER A 156 0.49 -2.79 -15.09
N GLY A 157 -0.01 -1.56 -15.00
CA GLY A 157 -1.28 -1.20 -14.37
C GLY A 157 -1.63 -1.95 -13.06
N GLY A 158 -0.73 -1.99 -12.07
CA GLY A 158 -1.03 -2.47 -10.71
C GLY A 158 -1.54 -3.92 -10.52
N VAL A 159 -1.64 -4.73 -11.58
CA VAL A 159 -2.18 -6.10 -11.50
C VAL A 159 -1.08 -7.11 -11.18
N THR A 160 -1.31 -7.97 -10.19
CA THR A 160 -0.36 -9.02 -9.81
C THR A 160 -0.10 -9.97 -11.00
N GLY A 161 1.17 -10.16 -11.36
CA GLY A 161 1.60 -11.02 -12.48
C GLY A 161 1.72 -10.33 -13.84
N ALA A 162 1.28 -9.08 -13.99
CA ALA A 162 1.43 -8.33 -15.24
C ALA A 162 2.91 -8.12 -15.65
N GLY A 163 3.81 -8.01 -14.66
CA GLY A 163 5.25 -7.97 -14.92
C GLY A 163 5.79 -9.24 -15.59
N PHE A 164 5.27 -10.42 -15.24
CA PHE A 164 5.74 -11.67 -15.86
C PHE A 164 5.29 -11.79 -17.32
N ILE A 165 4.05 -11.37 -17.62
CA ILE A 165 3.53 -11.29 -18.98
C ILE A 165 4.37 -10.31 -19.81
N ALA A 166 4.71 -9.16 -19.22
CA ALA A 166 5.62 -8.18 -19.81
C ALA A 166 7.00 -8.77 -20.11
N LEU A 167 7.60 -9.51 -19.16
CA LEU A 167 8.87 -10.22 -19.35
C LEU A 167 8.79 -11.20 -20.52
N ALA A 168 7.74 -12.04 -20.53
CA ALA A 168 7.54 -13.03 -21.58
C ALA A 168 7.34 -12.39 -22.95
N ALA A 169 6.55 -11.32 -23.02
CA ALA A 169 6.32 -10.55 -24.24
C ALA A 169 7.62 -9.91 -24.74
N THR A 170 8.40 -9.29 -23.86
CA THR A 170 9.68 -8.65 -24.21
C THR A 170 10.71 -9.66 -24.68
N LEU A 171 10.88 -10.79 -23.98
CA LEU A 171 11.82 -11.84 -24.41
C LEU A 171 11.41 -12.45 -25.76
N SER A 172 10.11 -12.65 -25.96
CA SER A 172 9.57 -13.14 -27.24
C SER A 172 9.75 -12.13 -28.38
N SER A 173 9.62 -10.83 -28.10
CA SER A 173 9.78 -9.78 -29.12
C SER A 173 11.24 -9.48 -29.47
N VAL A 174 12.13 -9.56 -28.47
CA VAL A 174 13.56 -9.24 -28.62
C VAL A 174 14.33 -10.43 -29.23
N GLY A 175 13.78 -11.65 -29.13
CA GLY A 175 14.19 -12.85 -29.88
C GLY A 175 15.59 -13.39 -29.58
N THR A 176 16.36 -12.68 -28.76
CA THR A 176 17.75 -13.03 -28.43
C THR A 176 17.84 -13.98 -27.25
N VAL A 177 16.89 -13.93 -26.33
CA VAL A 177 16.87 -14.79 -25.13
C VAL A 177 15.76 -15.84 -25.28
N PRO A 178 16.03 -17.14 -25.06
CA PRO A 178 15.04 -18.19 -25.26
C PRO A 178 13.85 -18.05 -24.32
N ALA A 179 12.63 -18.05 -24.88
CA ALA A 179 11.39 -18.03 -24.07
C ALA A 179 11.28 -19.24 -23.13
N ALA A 180 11.89 -20.37 -23.46
CA ALA A 180 11.95 -21.54 -22.58
C ALA A 180 12.65 -21.24 -21.23
N GLY A 181 13.62 -20.31 -21.21
CA GLY A 181 14.34 -19.92 -20.00
C GLY A 181 13.47 -19.19 -18.97
N ILE A 182 12.29 -18.70 -19.36
CA ILE A 182 11.29 -18.11 -18.46
C ILE A 182 10.84 -19.11 -17.38
N MET A 183 10.83 -20.41 -17.70
CA MET A 183 10.43 -21.45 -16.74
C MET A 183 11.38 -21.56 -15.55
N LEU A 184 12.65 -21.15 -15.69
CA LEU A 184 13.65 -21.18 -14.63
C LEU A 184 13.27 -20.29 -13.44
N ILE A 185 12.49 -19.23 -13.69
CA ILE A 185 12.10 -18.26 -12.67
C ILE A 185 10.61 -18.32 -12.33
N PHE A 186 9.79 -19.10 -13.05
CA PHE A 186 8.33 -19.09 -12.94
C PHE A 186 7.81 -19.25 -11.49
N GLY A 187 8.39 -20.20 -10.75
CA GLY A 187 8.00 -20.45 -9.36
C GLY A 187 8.33 -19.29 -8.42
N ILE A 188 9.49 -18.67 -8.62
CA ILE A 188 10.00 -17.57 -7.78
C ILE A 188 9.34 -16.25 -8.16
N ASP A 189 9.02 -16.05 -9.45
CA ASP A 189 8.41 -14.83 -9.97
C ASP A 189 7.10 -14.51 -9.27
N LYS A 190 6.32 -15.55 -8.96
CA LYS A 190 5.06 -15.42 -8.24
C LYS A 190 5.24 -14.78 -6.87
N PHE A 191 6.27 -15.19 -6.13
CA PHE A 191 6.64 -14.61 -4.84
C PHE A 191 7.25 -13.21 -5.00
N MET A 192 8.18 -13.06 -5.95
CA MET A 192 8.82 -11.78 -6.25
C MET A 192 7.84 -10.72 -6.71
N SER A 193 6.74 -11.09 -7.38
CA SER A 193 5.66 -10.18 -7.75
C SER A 193 4.99 -9.55 -6.53
N GLU A 194 4.81 -10.29 -5.44
CA GLU A 194 4.25 -9.75 -4.20
C GLU A 194 5.26 -8.84 -3.50
N CYS A 195 6.54 -9.22 -3.45
CA CYS A 195 7.61 -8.38 -2.93
C CYS A 195 7.70 -7.04 -3.68
N ARG A 196 7.57 -7.06 -5.01
CA ARG A 196 7.55 -5.85 -5.84
C ARG A 196 6.37 -4.96 -5.49
N ALA A 197 5.18 -5.52 -5.29
CA ALA A 197 4.01 -4.75 -4.88
C ALA A 197 4.23 -4.04 -3.55
N LEU A 198 4.83 -4.72 -2.56
CA LEU A 198 5.18 -4.13 -1.26
C LEU A 198 6.21 -3.00 -1.39
N THR A 199 7.29 -3.22 -2.15
CA THR A 199 8.32 -2.19 -2.36
C THR A 199 7.76 -0.95 -3.04
N ASN A 200 6.93 -1.12 -4.08
CA ASN A 200 6.29 -0.01 -4.77
C ASN A 200 5.32 0.75 -3.85
N LEU A 201 4.59 0.03 -2.98
CA LEU A 201 3.72 0.66 -2.00
C LEU A 201 4.51 1.54 -1.02
N VAL A 202 5.61 1.03 -0.46
CA VAL A 202 6.47 1.78 0.45
C VAL A 202 7.10 2.98 -0.25
N GLY A 203 7.66 2.79 -1.45
CA GLY A 203 8.27 3.86 -2.23
C GLY A 203 7.30 4.99 -2.55
N ASN A 204 6.07 4.65 -2.99
CA ASN A 204 5.03 5.63 -3.27
C ASN A 204 4.54 6.34 -2.00
N SER A 205 4.46 5.64 -0.87
CA SER A 205 4.09 6.23 0.43
C SER A 205 5.13 7.26 0.89
N VAL A 206 6.42 6.94 0.79
CA VAL A 206 7.52 7.85 1.13
C VAL A 206 7.57 9.03 0.15
N ALA A 207 7.44 8.78 -1.15
CA ALA A 207 7.42 9.82 -2.17
C ALA A 207 6.29 10.83 -1.93
N THR A 208 5.11 10.35 -1.53
CA THR A 208 3.97 11.19 -1.19
C THR A 208 4.26 12.11 0.00
N LEU A 209 4.89 11.58 1.07
CA LEU A 209 5.31 12.41 2.20
C LEU A 209 6.36 13.44 1.80
N LEU A 210 7.28 13.08 0.90
CA LEU A 210 8.32 13.97 0.39
C LEU A 210 7.71 15.11 -0.45
N VAL A 211 6.81 14.78 -1.38
CA VAL A 211 6.10 15.77 -2.21
C VAL A 211 5.24 16.67 -1.34
N ALA A 212 4.49 16.12 -0.39
CA ALA A 212 3.69 16.91 0.56
C ALA A 212 4.58 17.87 1.38
N ARG A 213 5.79 17.43 1.76
CA ARG A 213 6.77 18.29 2.44
C ARG A 213 7.29 19.39 1.52
N TRP A 214 7.59 19.08 0.27
CA TRP A 214 8.05 20.06 -0.72
C TRP A 214 6.99 21.08 -1.10
N GLU A 215 5.72 20.69 -1.16
CA GLU A 215 4.60 21.62 -1.37
C GLU A 215 4.21 22.39 -0.11
N GLY A 216 4.87 22.15 1.03
CA GLY A 216 4.53 22.80 2.31
C GLY A 216 3.18 22.36 2.89
N ALA A 217 2.58 21.30 2.35
CA ALA A 217 1.28 20.75 2.76
C ALA A 217 1.41 19.72 3.91
N LEU A 218 2.64 19.40 4.35
CA LEU A 218 2.90 18.38 5.37
C LEU A 218 2.97 18.96 6.79
N ASP A 219 1.99 18.65 7.63
CA ASP A 219 2.08 18.84 9.07
C ASP A 219 3.03 17.82 9.70
N THR A 220 4.28 18.23 9.88
CA THR A 220 5.35 17.38 10.41
C THR A 220 5.13 17.02 11.88
N ALA A 221 4.47 17.88 12.66
CA ALA A 221 4.18 17.64 14.06
C ALA A 221 3.11 16.54 14.20
N ARG A 222 2.08 16.57 13.35
CA ARG A 222 1.06 15.52 13.28
C ARG A 222 1.62 14.18 12.83
N VAL A 223 2.45 14.16 11.78
CA VAL A 223 3.11 12.91 11.30
C VAL A 223 3.92 12.25 12.42
N ASN A 224 4.77 13.01 13.10
CA ASN A 224 5.58 12.48 14.21
C ASN A 224 4.74 11.98 15.38
N ARG A 225 3.58 12.60 15.64
CA ARG A 225 2.65 12.15 16.69
C ARG A 225 2.03 10.81 16.33
N VAL A 226 1.43 10.69 15.15
CA VAL A 226 0.75 9.47 14.69
C VAL A 226 1.73 8.30 14.54
N LEU A 227 2.93 8.52 14.00
CA LEU A 227 3.95 7.48 13.86
C LEU A 227 4.46 6.96 15.22
N ARG A 228 4.45 7.80 16.26
CA ARG A 228 4.89 7.42 17.62
C ARG A 228 3.82 6.75 18.45
N THR A 229 2.57 7.17 18.32
CA THR A 229 1.46 6.65 19.13
C THR A 229 0.73 5.49 18.46
N GLY A 230 0.80 5.35 17.13
CA GLY A 230 0.05 4.37 16.35
C GLY A 230 -1.46 4.62 16.33
N VAL A 231 -1.93 5.71 16.91
CA VAL A 231 -3.35 6.09 16.96
C VAL A 231 -3.63 7.13 15.89
N PRO A 232 -4.52 6.85 14.92
CA PRO A 232 -5.01 7.86 13.99
C PRO A 232 -5.76 8.94 14.77
N GLU A 233 -5.28 10.19 14.74
CA GLU A 233 -6.07 11.31 15.25
C GLU A 233 -7.24 11.59 14.30
N PRO A 234 -8.46 11.84 14.83
CA PRO A 234 -9.62 12.22 14.02
C PRO A 234 -9.24 13.40 13.11
N ALA A 235 -9.67 13.35 11.85
CA ALA A 235 -9.52 14.51 10.99
C ALA A 235 -10.13 15.74 11.68
N ALA A 236 -9.44 16.87 11.62
CA ALA A 236 -9.96 18.12 12.15
C ALA A 236 -11.38 18.34 11.61
N ASN A 237 -12.36 18.47 12.50
CA ASN A 237 -13.75 18.74 12.11
C ASN A 237 -13.76 19.88 11.09
N PRO A 238 -14.56 19.77 10.01
CA PRO A 238 -14.75 20.90 9.11
C PRO A 238 -15.19 22.11 9.94
N GLU A 239 -14.53 23.24 9.69
CA GLU A 239 -14.86 24.53 10.25
C GLU A 239 -16.39 24.73 10.16
N PRO A 240 -17.06 25.18 11.25
CA PRO A 240 -18.52 25.29 11.26
C PRO A 240 -18.97 26.12 10.05
N GLU A 241 -19.95 25.59 9.32
CA GLU A 241 -20.54 26.23 8.15
C GLU A 241 -20.83 27.70 8.47
N PRO A 242 -20.45 28.66 7.60
CA PRO A 242 -20.72 30.07 7.86
C PRO A 242 -22.22 30.23 8.08
N THR A 243 -22.60 30.73 9.27
CA THR A 243 -23.99 30.99 9.61
C THR A 243 -24.65 31.77 8.47
N PRO A 244 -25.79 31.29 7.94
CA PRO A 244 -26.45 31.97 6.84
C PRO A 244 -26.74 33.42 7.28
N PRO A 245 -26.61 34.39 6.36
CA PRO A 245 -26.87 35.79 6.70
C PRO A 245 -28.28 35.91 7.27
N PRO A 246 -28.49 36.80 8.27
CA PRO A 246 -29.80 36.96 8.89
C PRO A 246 -30.83 37.21 7.79
N GLY A 247 -31.81 36.30 7.70
CA GLY A 247 -32.83 36.34 6.67
C GLY A 247 -33.46 37.72 6.65
N HIS A 248 -33.45 38.37 5.48
CA HIS A 248 -34.29 39.52 5.26
C HIS A 248 -35.72 39.09 5.59
N SER A 249 -36.27 39.70 6.64
CA SER A 249 -37.68 39.63 6.98
C SER A 249 -38.48 40.02 5.74
N GLY A 250 -38.95 39.01 5.02
CA GLY A 250 -39.86 39.15 3.90
C GLY A 250 -41.12 39.82 4.39
N HIS A 251 -41.39 40.95 3.77
CA HIS A 251 -42.60 41.75 3.89
C HIS A 251 -43.83 40.83 3.84
N ASP A 252 -44.57 40.72 4.93
CA ASP A 252 -45.93 40.17 4.92
C ASP A 252 -46.79 41.11 4.07
N THR A 253 -46.97 40.78 2.79
CA THR A 253 -48.07 41.33 1.99
C THR A 253 -49.22 40.34 2.06
N GLY A 254 -50.27 40.76 2.77
CA GLY A 254 -51.45 39.95 3.05
C GLY A 254 -52.08 39.32 1.82
N SER A 255 -52.37 38.03 1.91
CA SER A 255 -53.27 37.34 1.00
C SER A 255 -54.68 37.33 1.59
N ALA A 256 -55.60 38.02 0.93
CA ALA A 256 -57.03 37.97 1.21
C ALA A 256 -57.60 36.57 0.86
N PRO A 257 -58.65 36.08 1.56
CA PRO A 257 -59.23 34.78 1.27
C PRO A 257 -60.13 34.82 0.02
N ALA A 258 -59.96 33.86 -0.87
CA ALA A 258 -60.80 33.68 -2.06
C ALA A 258 -62.20 33.14 -1.69
N PRO A 259 -63.28 33.56 -2.36
CA PRO A 259 -64.64 33.16 -2.01
C PRO A 259 -64.98 31.76 -2.55
N ALA A 260 -65.67 30.98 -1.71
CA ALA A 260 -66.24 29.68 -2.04
C ALA A 260 -67.28 29.78 -3.16
N LYS A 261 -67.28 28.81 -4.08
CA LYS A 261 -68.40 28.56 -4.99
C LYS A 261 -68.79 27.08 -4.93
N THR A 262 -70.06 26.89 -4.59
CA THR A 262 -70.97 25.77 -4.89
C THR A 262 -70.94 25.36 -6.35
#